data_AF-A0AAU6Z6K1-F1
#
_entry.id   AF-A0AAU6Z6K1-F1
#
_cell.length_a   1.000
_cell.length_b   1.000
_cell.length_c   1.000
_cell.angle_alpha   90.00
_cell.angle_beta   90.00
_cell.angle_gamma   90.00
#
_symmetry.space_group_name_H-M   'P 1'
#
loop_
_entity.id
_entity.type
_entity.pdbx_description
1 polymer ?
#
loop_
_entity_poly.entity_id
_entity_poly.type
_entity_poly.pdbx_seq_one_letter_code
_entity_poly.pdbx_strand_id
1 'polypeptide(L)'
;MEENTAIAPEESRQPSAHDLEVLSRQLGRPVRDVVEIPARCICGNPLVAATAPRLSNGTPFPTTFYLTHPVITAAVSRLEAAGVMNEMNERLEADAPLSGSYRAAHEAYLAARASIGERCGIGAVPEIDGISAGGMPTRVKCLHVLVGHSLAAGPGVNPLGDEAVAGISEWWTRNRCYCNGAWDTGGEAPSRDLSRHGPQGLPGIVGRPAPVRKSAGSSEAGQ
;
A
#
# COMPACT_ATOMS: atom_id res chain seq x y z
N MET A 1 -22.66 19.77 5.13
CA MET A 1 -22.49 18.84 3.99
C MET A 1 -21.90 17.59 4.60
N GLU A 2 -22.71 16.55 4.75
CA GLU A 2 -22.31 15.33 5.47
C GLU A 2 -21.18 14.64 4.72
N GLU A 3 -20.00 14.69 5.33
CA GLU A 3 -18.79 14.04 4.87
C GLU A 3 -18.97 12.54 5.12
N ASN A 4 -19.32 11.79 4.08
CA ASN A 4 -19.55 10.34 4.19
C ASN A 4 -18.20 9.61 4.30
N THR A 5 -17.51 9.81 5.43
CA THR A 5 -16.22 9.24 5.81
C THR A 5 -16.42 7.87 6.47
N ALA A 6 -17.22 7.02 5.84
CA ALA A 6 -17.46 5.69 6.37
C ALA A 6 -16.37 4.74 5.89
N ILE A 7 -15.44 4.44 6.80
CA ILE A 7 -14.74 3.16 6.83
C ILE A 7 -15.75 2.05 6.49
N ALA A 8 -15.41 1.17 5.55
CA ALA A 8 -16.31 0.12 5.08
C ALA A 8 -16.83 -0.72 6.27
N PRO A 9 -18.17 -0.88 6.46
CA PRO A 9 -18.75 -1.76 7.47
C PRO A 9 -18.14 -3.16 7.42
N GLU A 10 -18.02 -3.84 8.56
CA GLU A 10 -17.30 -5.11 8.68
C GLU A 10 -17.79 -6.19 7.69
N GLU A 11 -19.11 -6.30 7.46
CA GLU A 11 -19.69 -7.18 6.43
C GLU A 11 -19.28 -6.81 4.99
N SER A 12 -19.13 -5.52 4.69
CA SER A 12 -18.72 -5.05 3.36
C SER A 12 -17.23 -5.29 3.06
N ARG A 13 -16.45 -5.64 4.08
CA ARG A 13 -15.03 -5.97 3.95
C ARG A 13 -14.81 -7.41 3.53
N GLN A 14 -15.78 -8.31 3.64
CA GLN A 14 -15.57 -9.68 3.18
C GLN A 14 -15.40 -9.70 1.64
N PRO A 15 -14.34 -10.35 1.12
CA PRO A 15 -14.14 -10.43 -0.33
C PRO A 15 -15.13 -11.40 -0.96
N SER A 16 -15.85 -10.94 -1.98
CA SER A 16 -16.64 -11.79 -2.87
C SER A 16 -15.78 -12.41 -3.98
N ALA A 17 -16.29 -13.44 -4.67
CA ALA A 17 -15.62 -13.98 -5.85
C ALA A 17 -15.39 -12.90 -6.93
N HIS A 18 -16.37 -12.00 -7.11
CA HIS A 18 -16.25 -10.87 -8.02
C HIS A 18 -15.11 -9.92 -7.62
N ASP A 19 -14.93 -9.65 -6.32
CA ASP A 19 -13.83 -8.83 -5.84
C ASP A 19 -12.47 -9.43 -6.21
N LEU A 20 -12.30 -10.75 -6.06
CA LEU A 20 -11.06 -11.44 -6.39
C LEU A 20 -10.76 -11.41 -7.89
N GLU A 21 -11.77 -11.55 -8.74
CA GLU A 21 -11.64 -11.40 -10.20
C GLU A 21 -11.23 -9.98 -10.59
N VAL A 22 -11.90 -8.97 -10.03
CA VAL A 22 -11.61 -7.56 -10.28
C VAL A 22 -10.20 -7.21 -9.82
N LEU A 23 -9.83 -7.58 -8.60
CA LEU A 23 -8.47 -7.39 -8.08
C LEU A 23 -7.43 -8.07 -8.97
N SER A 24 -7.71 -9.28 -9.47
CA SER A 24 -6.77 -10.00 -10.35
C SER A 24 -6.57 -9.28 -11.69
N ARG A 25 -7.65 -8.73 -12.26
CA ARG A 25 -7.60 -7.90 -13.47
C ARG A 25 -6.85 -6.58 -13.22
N GLN A 26 -7.13 -5.91 -12.11
CA GLN A 26 -6.44 -4.68 -11.71
C GLN A 26 -4.93 -4.88 -11.53
N LEU A 27 -4.52 -6.03 -10.99
CA LEU A 27 -3.11 -6.38 -10.78
C LEU A 27 -2.43 -7.01 -12.00
N GLY A 28 -3.20 -7.44 -12.99
CA GLY A 28 -2.70 -8.21 -14.14
C GLY A 28 -2.17 -9.60 -13.77
N ARG A 29 -2.57 -10.14 -12.61
CA ARG A 29 -2.16 -11.47 -12.09
C ARG A 29 -3.18 -11.99 -11.07
N PRO A 30 -3.26 -13.30 -10.81
CA PRO A 30 -4.08 -13.82 -9.71
C PRO A 30 -3.73 -13.14 -8.38
N VAL A 31 -4.77 -12.75 -7.65
CA VAL A 31 -4.60 -12.25 -6.29
C VAL A 31 -4.29 -13.40 -5.33
N ARG A 32 -3.60 -13.09 -4.24
CA ARG A 32 -3.11 -14.09 -3.29
C ARG A 32 -3.62 -13.78 -1.90
N ASP A 33 -4.24 -14.78 -1.28
CA ASP A 33 -4.64 -14.81 0.12
C ASP A 33 -5.30 -13.49 0.59
N VAL A 34 -6.15 -12.91 -0.27
CA VAL A 34 -6.94 -11.72 0.05
C VAL A 34 -8.04 -12.13 1.02
N VAL A 35 -8.04 -11.51 2.20
CA VAL A 35 -8.95 -11.84 3.30
C VAL A 35 -9.95 -10.73 3.57
N GLU A 36 -9.66 -9.48 3.19
CA GLU A 36 -10.59 -8.35 3.31
C GLU A 36 -10.46 -7.36 2.15
N ILE A 37 -11.52 -6.58 1.92
CA ILE A 37 -11.61 -5.42 1.02
C ILE A 37 -11.84 -4.17 1.88
N PRO A 38 -10.78 -3.56 2.44
CA PRO A 38 -10.93 -2.47 3.40
C PRO A 38 -11.34 -1.13 2.75
N ALA A 39 -11.20 -0.99 1.43
CA ALA A 39 -11.61 0.21 0.72
C ALA A 39 -12.24 -0.12 -0.65
N ARG A 40 -13.39 0.50 -0.92
CA ARG A 40 -14.16 0.34 -2.15
C ARG A 40 -14.38 1.68 -2.84
N CYS A 41 -14.50 1.63 -4.16
CA CYS A 41 -14.98 2.72 -4.99
C CYS A 41 -16.48 2.91 -4.74
N ILE A 42 -17.03 4.08 -5.09
CA ILE A 42 -18.48 4.35 -5.01
C ILE A 42 -19.33 3.38 -5.85
N CYS A 43 -18.75 2.71 -6.84
CA CYS A 43 -19.42 1.66 -7.63
C CYS A 43 -19.31 0.25 -7.02
N GLY A 44 -18.70 0.11 -5.84
CA GLY A 44 -18.51 -1.16 -5.14
C GLY A 44 -17.19 -1.89 -5.43
N ASN A 45 -16.52 -1.58 -6.55
CA ASN A 45 -15.26 -2.22 -6.92
C ASN A 45 -14.15 -1.96 -5.89
N PRO A 46 -13.26 -2.95 -5.65
CA PRO A 46 -12.18 -2.82 -4.68
C PRO A 46 -11.14 -1.77 -5.12
N LEU A 47 -10.69 -0.97 -4.17
CA LEU A 47 -9.54 -0.06 -4.31
C LEU A 47 -8.28 -0.63 -3.67
N VAL A 48 -8.46 -1.31 -2.54
CA VAL A 48 -7.40 -1.87 -1.71
C VAL A 48 -7.81 -3.29 -1.33
N ALA A 49 -6.86 -4.22 -1.43
CA ALA A 49 -6.97 -5.56 -0.87
C ALA A 49 -6.22 -5.62 0.47
N ALA A 50 -6.77 -6.34 1.46
CA ALA A 50 -6.02 -6.78 2.63
C ALA A 50 -5.63 -8.25 2.47
N THR A 51 -4.33 -8.54 2.50
CA THR A 51 -3.78 -9.90 2.40
C THR A 51 -3.44 -10.43 3.78
N ALA A 52 -3.61 -11.75 3.96
CA ALA A 52 -3.19 -12.45 5.17
C ALA A 52 -1.70 -12.20 5.49
N PRO A 53 -1.32 -12.12 6.78
CA PRO A 53 0.08 -11.86 7.18
C PRO A 53 1.03 -13.01 6.83
N ARG A 54 0.49 -14.20 6.52
CA ARG A 54 1.19 -15.32 5.92
C ARG A 54 0.36 -15.88 4.76
N LEU A 55 1.02 -16.10 3.64
CA LEU A 55 0.39 -16.70 2.46
C LEU A 55 0.14 -18.19 2.69
N SER A 56 -0.78 -18.78 1.92
CA SER A 56 -1.11 -20.21 1.98
C SER A 56 0.09 -21.13 1.70
N ASN A 57 1.11 -20.65 0.98
CA ASN A 57 2.36 -21.36 0.76
C ASN A 57 3.37 -21.25 1.92
N GLY A 58 2.98 -20.63 3.04
CA GLY A 58 3.79 -20.44 4.24
C GLY A 58 4.65 -19.17 4.26
N THR A 59 4.73 -18.41 3.16
CA THR A 59 5.60 -17.23 3.06
C THR A 59 5.05 -16.08 3.93
N PRO A 60 5.85 -15.48 4.83
CA PRO A 60 5.46 -14.25 5.53
C PRO A 60 5.22 -13.10 4.54
N PHE A 61 4.14 -12.34 4.74
CA PHE A 61 3.76 -11.26 3.84
C PHE A 61 3.58 -9.95 4.62
N PRO A 62 4.61 -9.10 4.70
CA PRO A 62 4.57 -7.89 5.55
C PRO A 62 3.61 -6.81 5.03
N THR A 63 3.23 -6.86 3.75
CA THR A 63 2.35 -5.87 3.13
C THR A 63 0.88 -6.30 3.19
N THR A 64 0.18 -5.86 4.22
CA THR A 64 -1.25 -6.16 4.44
C THR A 64 -2.12 -5.40 3.46
N PHE A 65 -1.98 -4.08 3.34
CA PHE A 65 -2.82 -3.25 2.47
C PHE A 65 -2.16 -3.03 1.11
N TYR A 66 -2.75 -3.59 0.07
CA TYR A 66 -2.26 -3.51 -1.30
C TYR A 66 -3.20 -2.66 -2.17
N LEU A 67 -2.72 -1.50 -2.62
CA LEU A 67 -3.46 -0.62 -3.53
C LEU A 67 -3.48 -1.24 -4.93
N THR A 68 -4.68 -1.48 -5.48
CA THR A 68 -4.85 -2.24 -6.72
C THR A 68 -5.42 -1.40 -7.86
N HIS A 69 -6.24 -0.40 -7.57
CA HIS A 69 -6.97 0.35 -8.60
C HIS A 69 -6.02 1.07 -9.59
N PRO A 70 -6.01 0.72 -10.90
CA PRO A 70 -5.01 1.19 -11.87
C PRO A 70 -4.90 2.71 -12.01
N VAL A 71 -6.02 3.44 -11.94
CA VAL A 71 -5.99 4.91 -11.98
C VAL A 71 -5.26 5.50 -10.76
N ILE A 72 -5.49 4.94 -9.57
CA ILE A 72 -4.88 5.42 -8.32
C ILE A 72 -3.40 5.06 -8.32
N THR A 73 -3.05 3.81 -8.66
CA THR A 73 -1.64 3.38 -8.72
C THR A 73 -0.84 4.21 -9.72
N ALA A 74 -1.40 4.50 -10.90
CA ALA A 74 -0.76 5.37 -11.88
C ALA A 74 -0.61 6.80 -11.35
N ALA A 75 -1.61 7.37 -10.69
CA ALA A 75 -1.54 8.70 -10.09
C ALA A 75 -0.48 8.78 -8.98
N VAL A 76 -0.43 7.78 -8.11
CA VAL A 76 0.58 7.68 -7.05
C VAL A 76 1.99 7.54 -7.64
N SER A 77 2.14 6.75 -8.71
CA SER A 77 3.42 6.64 -9.43
C SER A 77 3.91 7.98 -9.98
N ARG A 78 3.00 8.90 -10.36
CA ARG A 78 3.38 10.26 -10.80
C ARG A 78 3.95 11.07 -9.64
N LEU A 79 3.34 11.01 -8.45
CA LEU A 79 3.88 11.66 -7.25
C LEU A 79 5.25 11.09 -6.87
N GLU A 80 5.41 9.77 -6.92
CA GLU A 80 6.71 9.12 -6.68
C GLU A 80 7.77 9.60 -7.67
N ALA A 81 7.44 9.68 -8.97
CA ALA A 81 8.34 10.18 -10.01
C ALA A 81 8.66 11.67 -9.89
N ALA A 82 7.74 12.47 -9.33
CA ALA A 82 7.92 13.89 -9.06
C ALA A 82 8.83 14.16 -7.84
N GLY A 83 9.23 13.13 -7.10
CA GLY A 83 10.17 13.27 -5.97
C GLY A 83 9.52 13.55 -4.62
N VAL A 84 8.19 13.48 -4.51
CA VAL A 84 7.42 13.77 -3.27
C VAL A 84 7.93 12.94 -2.07
N MET A 85 8.36 11.71 -2.29
CA MET A 85 8.92 10.87 -1.21
C MET A 85 10.18 11.46 -0.59
N ASN A 86 11.03 12.16 -1.36
CA ASN A 86 12.24 12.77 -0.83
C ASN A 86 11.87 13.93 0.11
N GLU A 87 10.94 14.79 -0.30
CA GLU A 87 10.43 15.89 0.51
C GLU A 87 9.78 15.39 1.81
N MET A 88 8.99 14.31 1.73
CA MET A 88 8.40 13.68 2.92
C MET A 88 9.46 13.11 3.87
N ASN A 89 10.54 12.51 3.34
CA ASN A 89 11.63 12.00 4.15
C ASN A 89 12.41 13.13 4.84
N GLU A 90 12.72 14.22 4.13
CA GLU A 90 13.36 15.41 4.73
C GLU A 90 12.51 15.99 5.87
N ARG A 91 11.18 16.05 5.69
CA ARG A 91 10.26 16.46 6.75
C ARG A 91 10.22 15.50 7.93
N LEU A 92 10.27 14.19 7.72
CA LEU A 92 10.33 13.21 8.81
C LEU A 92 11.58 13.36 9.69
N GLU A 93 12.69 13.84 9.12
CA GLU A 93 13.93 14.12 9.86
C GLU A 93 13.85 15.44 10.64
N ALA A 94 13.14 16.45 10.13
CA ALA A 94 13.09 17.79 10.70
C ALA A 94 11.89 18.07 11.62
N ASP A 95 10.77 17.38 11.44
CA ASP A 95 9.49 17.64 12.12
C ASP A 95 9.15 16.50 13.10
N ALA A 96 9.43 16.74 14.39
CA ALA A 96 9.17 15.77 15.44
C ALA A 96 7.68 15.42 15.62
N PRO A 97 6.73 16.39 15.62
CA PRO A 97 5.30 16.09 15.57
C PRO A 97 4.86 15.19 14.41
N LEU A 98 5.34 15.44 13.19
CA LEU A 98 5.06 14.59 12.03
C LEU A 98 5.62 13.18 12.21
N SER A 99 6.87 13.06 12.66
CA SER A 99 7.53 11.79 12.95
C SER A 99 6.77 10.98 14.01
N GLY A 100 6.27 11.65 15.06
CA GLY A 100 5.42 11.06 16.08
C GLY A 100 4.10 10.52 15.51
N SER A 101 3.45 11.30 14.65
CA SER A 101 2.20 10.91 13.99
C SER A 101 2.40 9.74 13.00
N TYR A 102 3.51 9.73 12.27
CA TYR A 102 3.86 8.64 11.35
C TYR A 102 4.25 7.36 12.09
N ARG A 103 4.83 7.47 13.30
CA ARG A 103 5.00 6.34 14.22
C ARG A 103 3.67 5.81 14.76
N ALA A 104 2.72 6.67 15.11
CA ALA A 104 1.38 6.22 15.47
C ALA A 104 0.69 5.47 14.31
N ALA A 105 0.87 5.94 13.06
CA ALA A 105 0.40 5.24 11.87
C ALA A 105 1.01 3.84 11.71
N HIS A 106 2.31 3.71 12.01
CA HIS A 106 3.00 2.42 12.03
C HIS A 106 2.38 1.45 13.05
N GLU A 107 2.16 1.88 14.28
CA GLU A 107 1.52 1.05 15.32
C GLU A 107 0.08 0.65 14.93
N ALA A 108 -0.69 1.58 14.37
CA ALA A 108 -2.02 1.31 13.86
C ALA A 108 -2.01 0.25 12.74
N TYR A 109 -1.04 0.31 11.85
CA TYR A 109 -0.84 -0.71 10.81
C TYR A 109 -0.56 -2.09 11.41
N LEU A 110 0.34 -2.17 12.40
CA LEU A 110 0.68 -3.44 13.07
C LEU A 110 -0.53 -4.03 13.78
N ALA A 111 -1.28 -3.20 14.51
CA ALA A 111 -2.50 -3.61 15.21
C ALA A 111 -3.59 -4.09 14.23
N ALA A 112 -3.77 -3.40 13.10
CA ALA A 112 -4.71 -3.81 12.06
C ALA A 112 -4.32 -5.16 11.45
N ARG A 113 -3.03 -5.36 11.13
CA ARG A 113 -2.53 -6.65 10.63
C ARG A 113 -2.71 -7.78 11.64
N ALA A 114 -2.39 -7.55 12.92
CA ALA A 114 -2.58 -8.55 13.96
C ALA A 114 -4.06 -8.96 14.04
N SER A 115 -4.96 -7.98 14.03
CA SER A 115 -6.40 -8.21 14.07
C SER A 115 -6.90 -8.98 12.84
N ILE A 116 -6.38 -8.68 11.64
CA ILE A 116 -6.65 -9.45 10.41
C ILE A 116 -6.14 -10.89 10.57
N GLY A 117 -4.92 -11.06 11.09
CA GLY A 117 -4.31 -12.36 11.35
C GLY A 117 -5.17 -13.26 12.25
N GLU A 118 -5.71 -12.70 13.33
CA GLU A 118 -6.63 -13.41 14.21
C GLU A 118 -7.94 -13.79 13.48
N ARG A 119 -8.58 -12.83 12.78
CA ARG A 119 -9.84 -13.08 12.06
C ARG A 119 -9.72 -14.13 10.96
N CYS A 120 -8.58 -14.19 10.26
CA CYS A 120 -8.35 -15.18 9.20
C CYS A 120 -7.71 -16.49 9.71
N GLY A 121 -7.50 -16.64 11.02
CA GLY A 121 -6.98 -17.87 11.63
C GLY A 121 -5.49 -18.11 11.43
N ILE A 122 -4.73 -17.11 10.95
CA ILE A 122 -3.27 -17.19 10.81
C ILE A 122 -2.56 -16.83 12.12
N GLY A 123 -3.12 -15.88 12.87
CA GLY A 123 -2.53 -15.35 14.11
C GLY A 123 -1.22 -14.59 13.87
N ALA A 124 -0.34 -14.64 14.88
CA ALA A 124 0.95 -13.96 14.87
C ALA A 124 1.95 -14.58 13.86
N VAL A 125 2.74 -13.72 13.21
CA VAL A 125 3.79 -14.09 12.24
C VAL A 125 5.12 -13.48 12.69
N PRO A 126 5.93 -14.19 13.50
CA PRO A 126 7.14 -13.64 14.13
C PRO A 126 8.17 -13.06 13.15
N GLU A 127 8.26 -13.60 11.93
CA GLU A 127 9.22 -13.17 10.91
C GLU A 127 9.00 -11.73 10.41
N ILE A 128 7.80 -11.18 10.62
CA ILE A 128 7.43 -9.82 10.23
C ILE A 128 6.98 -8.96 11.42
N ASP A 129 7.22 -9.42 12.65
CA ASP A 129 6.87 -8.68 13.85
C ASP A 129 7.60 -7.34 13.91
N GLY A 130 6.91 -6.28 14.33
CA GLY A 130 7.40 -4.90 14.28
C GLY A 130 7.69 -4.33 12.88
N ILE A 131 7.53 -5.11 11.80
CA ILE A 131 7.82 -4.65 10.42
C ILE A 131 6.51 -4.27 9.74
N SER A 132 6.30 -2.98 9.53
CA SER A 132 5.22 -2.50 8.66
C SER A 132 5.71 -2.26 7.21
N ALA A 133 4.79 -2.02 6.29
CA ALA A 133 5.13 -1.77 4.89
C ALA A 133 5.47 -0.28 4.62
N GLY A 134 5.90 0.04 3.40
CA GLY A 134 6.13 1.45 3.01
C GLY A 134 7.36 2.14 3.63
N GLY A 135 8.14 1.47 4.49
CA GLY A 135 9.34 2.06 5.13
C GLY A 135 9.05 2.75 6.47
N MET A 136 7.79 2.73 6.90
CA MET A 136 7.34 3.16 8.22
C MET A 136 8.14 2.49 9.36
N PRO A 137 8.35 3.17 10.50
CA PRO A 137 7.94 4.56 10.78
C PRO A 137 9.00 5.60 10.44
N THR A 138 10.15 5.21 9.89
CA THR A 138 11.32 6.12 9.81
C THR A 138 11.50 6.76 8.44
N ARG A 139 10.90 6.20 7.39
CA ARG A 139 11.00 6.72 6.02
C ARG A 139 9.79 6.36 5.17
N VAL A 140 9.68 7.03 4.03
CA VAL A 140 8.77 6.70 2.93
C VAL A 140 9.60 6.05 1.82
N LYS A 141 9.36 4.76 1.60
CA LYS A 141 9.98 3.98 0.51
C LYS A 141 9.06 3.84 -0.71
N CYS A 142 7.74 3.93 -0.50
CA CYS A 142 6.73 3.75 -1.53
C CYS A 142 5.39 4.34 -1.04
N LEU A 143 4.81 5.26 -1.82
CA LEU A 143 3.53 5.90 -1.55
C LEU A 143 2.34 4.96 -1.77
N HIS A 144 2.46 3.96 -2.66
CA HIS A 144 1.36 3.02 -2.94
C HIS A 144 0.85 2.31 -1.68
N VAL A 145 1.77 1.91 -0.80
CA VAL A 145 1.43 1.30 0.49
C VAL A 145 0.82 2.31 1.44
N LEU A 146 1.31 3.55 1.50
CA LEU A 146 0.78 4.56 2.41
C LEU A 146 -0.63 5.00 2.00
N VAL A 147 -0.87 5.16 0.70
CA VAL A 147 -2.21 5.40 0.14
C VAL A 147 -3.12 4.21 0.41
N GLY A 148 -2.65 2.97 0.16
CA GLY A 148 -3.41 1.77 0.50
C GLY A 148 -3.81 1.70 1.98
N HIS A 149 -2.88 2.01 2.88
CA HIS A 149 -3.15 2.08 4.31
C HIS A 149 -4.14 3.19 4.68
N SER A 150 -4.00 4.39 4.11
CA SER A 150 -4.89 5.54 4.42
C SER A 150 -6.31 5.31 3.93
N LEU A 151 -6.47 4.71 2.75
CA LEU A 151 -7.78 4.31 2.24
C LEU A 151 -8.43 3.25 3.12
N ALA A 152 -7.65 2.31 3.66
CA ALA A 152 -8.13 1.22 4.51
C ALA A 152 -8.47 1.67 5.95
N ALA A 153 -7.60 2.48 6.56
CA ALA A 153 -7.72 2.90 7.95
C ALA A 153 -8.62 4.13 8.12
N GLY A 154 -8.73 4.97 7.09
CA GLY A 154 -9.47 6.22 7.12
C GLY A 154 -8.57 7.45 7.32
N PRO A 155 -9.10 8.65 7.07
CA PRO A 155 -8.34 9.91 7.18
C PRO A 155 -7.83 10.15 8.60
N GLY A 156 -6.64 10.72 8.70
CA GLY A 156 -5.98 11.09 9.96
C GLY A 156 -5.16 9.98 10.59
N VAL A 157 -5.24 8.74 10.10
CA VAL A 157 -4.45 7.62 10.65
C VAL A 157 -3.03 7.63 10.12
N ASN A 158 -2.83 7.94 8.83
CA ASN A 158 -1.52 7.94 8.20
C ASN A 158 -1.28 9.27 7.48
N PRO A 159 -0.67 10.27 8.13
CA PRO A 159 -0.63 11.64 7.62
C PRO A 159 0.03 11.75 6.24
N LEU A 160 1.13 11.02 6.00
CA LEU A 160 1.81 11.05 4.70
C LEU A 160 1.05 10.31 3.61
N GLY A 161 0.28 9.28 3.97
CA GLY A 161 -0.61 8.63 3.03
C GLY A 161 -1.85 9.47 2.71
N ASP A 162 -2.36 10.23 3.67
CA ASP A 162 -3.44 11.20 3.46
C ASP A 162 -2.99 12.36 2.57
N GLU A 163 -1.78 12.89 2.79
CA GLU A 163 -1.15 13.87 1.90
C GLU A 163 -1.02 13.33 0.47
N ALA A 164 -0.61 12.07 0.31
CA ALA A 164 -0.53 11.44 -1.00
C ALA A 164 -1.91 11.24 -1.66
N VAL A 165 -2.94 10.90 -0.89
CA VAL A 165 -4.34 10.85 -1.37
C VAL A 165 -4.81 12.22 -1.84
N ALA A 166 -4.50 13.29 -1.10
CA ALA A 166 -4.82 14.65 -1.52
C ALA A 166 -4.02 15.08 -2.76
N GLY A 167 -2.75 14.71 -2.84
CA GLY A 167 -1.85 15.02 -3.95
C GLY A 167 -2.25 14.41 -5.29
N ILE A 168 -3.03 13.32 -5.30
CA ILE A 168 -3.54 12.71 -6.53
C ILE A 168 -4.92 13.22 -6.97
N SER A 169 -5.46 14.24 -6.31
CA SER A 169 -6.83 14.73 -6.53
C SER A 169 -7.13 15.18 -7.97
N GLU A 170 -6.11 15.59 -8.72
CA GLU A 170 -6.22 15.89 -10.15
C GLU A 170 -6.67 14.67 -10.97
N TRP A 171 -6.20 13.47 -10.61
CA TRP A 171 -6.45 12.24 -11.36
C TRP A 171 -7.53 11.37 -10.73
N TRP A 172 -7.71 11.42 -9.41
CA TRP A 172 -8.65 10.58 -8.69
C TRP A 172 -9.20 11.28 -7.45
N THR A 173 -10.51 11.16 -7.25
CA THR A 173 -11.22 11.64 -6.05
C THR A 173 -12.11 10.54 -5.49
N ARG A 174 -12.26 10.49 -4.16
CA ARG A 174 -13.00 9.43 -3.45
C ARG A 174 -14.49 9.37 -3.84
N ASN A 175 -15.08 10.52 -4.19
CA ASN A 175 -16.51 10.67 -4.45
C ASN A 175 -16.92 10.45 -5.92
N ARG A 176 -15.99 10.02 -6.78
CA ARG A 176 -16.27 9.74 -8.20
C ARG A 176 -15.72 8.36 -8.59
N CYS A 177 -16.43 7.70 -9.50
CA CYS A 177 -16.01 6.42 -10.06
C CYS A 177 -15.02 6.62 -11.20
N TYR A 178 -13.92 5.87 -11.18
CA TYR A 178 -12.89 5.84 -12.23
C TYR A 178 -12.63 4.41 -12.74
N CYS A 179 -13.57 3.49 -12.53
CA CYS A 179 -13.37 2.07 -12.85
C CYS A 179 -13.59 1.76 -14.34
N ASN A 180 -14.45 2.51 -15.03
CA ASN A 180 -14.78 2.24 -16.42
C ASN A 180 -13.54 2.43 -17.31
N GLY A 181 -13.14 1.37 -18.02
CA GLY A 181 -11.95 1.37 -18.89
C GLY A 181 -10.60 1.39 -18.15
N ALA A 182 -10.57 1.29 -16.82
CA ALA A 182 -9.32 1.32 -16.05
C ALA A 182 -8.56 -0.02 -16.06
N TRP A 183 -9.26 -1.12 -16.32
CA TRP A 183 -8.71 -2.46 -16.56
C TRP A 183 -9.59 -3.19 -17.58
N ASP A 184 -9.14 -4.33 -18.08
CA ASP A 184 -9.96 -5.17 -18.93
C ASP A 184 -11.10 -5.81 -18.13
N THR A 185 -12.31 -5.29 -18.30
CA THR A 185 -13.53 -5.80 -17.65
C THR A 185 -14.21 -6.92 -18.45
N GLY A 186 -13.84 -7.10 -19.72
CA GLY A 186 -14.48 -8.05 -20.64
C GLY A 186 -13.70 -9.36 -20.86
N GLY A 187 -12.38 -9.34 -20.62
CA GLY A 187 -11.51 -10.50 -20.73
C GLY A 187 -11.56 -11.44 -19.52
N GLU A 188 -11.07 -12.66 -19.69
CA GLU A 188 -10.92 -13.64 -18.60
C GLU A 188 -9.93 -13.12 -17.55
N ALA A 189 -10.23 -13.33 -16.27
CA ALA A 189 -9.30 -12.94 -15.21
C ALA A 189 -7.98 -13.72 -15.35
N PRO A 190 -6.82 -13.09 -15.10
CA PRO A 190 -5.53 -13.77 -15.18
C PRO A 190 -5.50 -15.01 -14.27
N SER A 191 -5.15 -16.18 -14.83
CA SER A 191 -5.16 -17.47 -14.11
C SER A 191 -3.77 -17.97 -13.68
N ARG A 192 -2.69 -17.37 -14.19
CA ARG A 192 -1.31 -17.78 -13.88
C ARG A 192 -0.57 -16.69 -13.09
N ASP A 193 -0.04 -17.06 -11.92
CA ASP A 193 0.85 -16.18 -11.17
C ASP A 193 2.27 -16.26 -11.75
N LEU A 194 2.70 -15.19 -12.42
CA LEU A 194 4.06 -15.03 -12.95
C LEU A 194 4.96 -14.22 -12.01
N SER A 195 4.50 -13.94 -10.79
CA SER A 195 5.29 -13.22 -9.79
C SER A 195 6.59 -13.96 -9.48
N ARG A 196 7.69 -13.23 -9.36
CA ARG A 196 9.03 -13.77 -9.04
C ARG A 196 9.17 -14.33 -7.60
N HIS A 197 8.06 -14.62 -6.93
CA HIS A 197 8.02 -15.13 -5.55
C HIS A 197 7.37 -16.52 -5.51
N GLY A 198 7.72 -17.36 -6.49
CA GLY A 198 7.51 -18.81 -6.39
C GLY A 198 8.29 -19.40 -5.20
N PRO A 199 8.17 -20.70 -4.92
CA PRO A 199 8.65 -21.36 -3.68
C PRO A 199 10.18 -21.37 -3.48
N GLN A 200 10.96 -20.58 -4.22
CA GLN A 200 12.35 -20.33 -3.88
C GLN A 200 12.39 -19.35 -2.70
N GLY A 201 12.79 -19.88 -1.54
CA GLY A 201 12.92 -19.16 -0.28
C GLY A 201 13.52 -17.76 -0.44
N LEU A 202 12.99 -16.83 0.35
CA LEU A 202 13.41 -15.44 0.41
C LEU A 202 14.95 -15.36 0.55
N PRO A 203 15.70 -14.76 -0.39
CA PRO A 203 16.97 -14.18 -0.01
C PRO A 203 16.67 -13.13 1.06
N GLY A 204 17.41 -13.18 2.17
CA GLY A 204 17.11 -12.47 3.41
C GLY A 204 16.62 -11.04 3.19
N ILE A 205 15.58 -10.66 3.93
CA ILE A 205 15.09 -9.27 4.03
C ILE A 205 16.23 -8.42 4.59
N VAL A 206 17.09 -7.97 3.70
CA VAL A 206 18.01 -6.85 3.90
C VAL A 206 17.76 -5.98 2.68
N GLY A 207 17.06 -4.87 2.92
CA GLY A 207 16.83 -3.87 1.89
C GLY A 207 18.15 -3.51 1.24
N ARG A 208 18.20 -3.44 -0.08
CA ARG A 208 19.36 -2.90 -0.79
C ARG A 208 19.69 -1.53 -0.17
N PRO A 209 20.95 -1.29 0.23
CA PRO A 209 21.38 0.02 0.70
C PRO A 209 20.98 1.09 -0.32
N ALA A 210 20.58 2.26 0.16
CA ALA A 210 20.31 3.40 -0.69
C ALA A 210 21.56 3.69 -1.56
N PRO A 211 21.41 4.03 -2.85
CA PRO A 211 22.53 4.40 -3.68
C PRO A 211 23.22 5.63 -3.08
N VAL A 212 24.50 5.48 -2.73
CA VAL A 212 25.33 6.58 -2.23
C VAL A 212 25.53 7.57 -3.37
N ARG A 213 25.03 8.81 -3.20
CA ARG A 213 25.34 9.91 -4.12
C ARG A 213 26.85 10.19 -4.03
N LYS A 214 27.57 10.04 -5.15
CA LYS A 214 28.94 10.55 -5.25
C LYS A 214 28.88 12.07 -5.18
N SER A 215 29.43 12.65 -4.13
CA SER A 215 29.76 14.07 -4.08
C SER A 215 30.71 14.38 -5.23
N ALA A 216 30.34 15.36 -6.05
CA ALA A 216 31.23 15.88 -7.09
C ALA A 216 32.47 16.47 -6.39
N GLY A 217 33.61 15.82 -6.56
CA GLY A 217 34.89 16.32 -6.09
C GLY A 217 35.18 17.65 -6.76
N SER A 218 35.49 18.65 -5.94
CA SER A 218 36.09 19.92 -6.34
C SER A 218 37.32 19.66 -7.19
N SER A 219 37.31 20.11 -8.44
CA SER A 219 38.51 20.19 -9.27
C SER A 219 39.44 21.24 -8.67
N GLU A 220 40.55 20.79 -8.07
CA GLU A 220 41.68 21.65 -7.77
C GLU A 220 42.26 22.19 -9.08
N ALA A 221 42.40 23.51 -9.12
CA ALA A 221 43.07 24.25 -10.18
C ALA A 221 44.58 24.01 -10.10
N GLY A 222 45.15 23.44 -11.16
CA GLY A 222 46.60 23.41 -11.37
C GLY A 222 47.06 24.69 -12.07
N GLN A 223 48.02 25.39 -11.45
CA GLN A 223 49.01 26.23 -12.13
C GLN A 223 50.33 25.46 -12.20
#